data_AF-A0A7K3HDZ9-F1
#
_entry.id   AF-A0A7K3HDZ9-F1
#
_cell.length_a   1.000
_cell.length_b   1.000
_cell.length_c   1.000
_cell.angle_alpha   90.00
_cell.angle_beta   90.00
_cell.angle_gamma   90.00
#
_symmetry.space_group_name_H-M   'P 1'
#
loop_
_entity.id
_entity.type
_entity.pdbx_description
1 polymer ?
#
loop_
_entity_poly.entity_id
_entity_poly.type
_entity_poly.pdbx_seq_one_letter_code
_entity_poly.pdbx_strand_id
1 'polypeptide(L)'
;MPVPGAGLSGVLALRSLEDATAIRDRLADARDVLVIGGGFIGLEVAATARRSGARVTVVEAGPRLMARAVSGPMSAFLAGHHREQGVRVLLG
;
A
#
# COMPACT_ATOMS: atom_id res chain seq x y z
N MET A 1 3.41 -16.45 -1.94
CA MET A 1 3.46 -17.37 -3.10
C MET A 1 4.30 -16.71 -4.19
N PRO A 2 5.14 -17.47 -4.92
CA PRO A 2 5.74 -16.96 -6.14
C PRO A 2 4.61 -16.70 -7.15
N VAL A 3 4.65 -15.53 -7.79
CA VAL A 3 3.76 -15.16 -8.90
C VAL A 3 4.62 -14.74 -10.08
N PRO A 4 4.18 -14.99 -11.33
CA PRO A 4 4.87 -14.50 -12.51
C PRO A 4 5.14 -12.98 -12.41
N GLY A 5 6.38 -12.56 -12.69
CA GLY A 5 6.77 -11.15 -12.65
C GLY A 5 7.17 -10.60 -11.26
N ALA A 6 7.13 -11.40 -10.19
CA ALA A 6 7.53 -10.95 -8.85
C ALA A 6 8.99 -10.47 -8.73
N GLY A 7 9.86 -10.86 -9.66
CA GLY A 7 11.27 -10.44 -9.71
C GLY A 7 11.56 -9.21 -10.58
N LEU A 8 10.54 -8.55 -11.13
CA LEU A 8 10.75 -7.34 -11.93
C LEU A 8 11.26 -6.19 -11.03
N SER A 9 12.10 -5.31 -11.59
CA SER A 9 12.81 -4.26 -10.86
C SER A 9 11.92 -3.19 -10.19
N GLY A 10 10.63 -3.15 -10.51
CA GLY A 10 9.63 -2.28 -9.87
C GLY A 10 8.90 -2.94 -8.69
N VAL A 11 9.15 -4.23 -8.44
CA VAL A 11 8.57 -4.96 -7.31
C VAL A 11 9.54 -4.87 -6.14
N LEU A 12 9.09 -4.20 -5.06
CA LEU A 12 9.90 -3.93 -3.87
C LEU A 12 9.18 -4.49 -2.64
N ALA A 13 9.95 -4.87 -1.63
CA ALA A 13 9.46 -5.18 -0.29
C ALA A 13 9.91 -4.08 0.68
N LEU A 14 9.28 -4.01 1.85
CA LEU A 14 9.69 -3.12 2.94
C LEU A 14 9.86 -3.92 4.24
N ARG A 15 11.10 -4.21 4.61
CA ARG A 15 11.47 -4.87 5.88
C ARG A 15 12.68 -4.25 6.56
N SER A 16 13.57 -3.63 5.80
CA SER A 16 14.80 -3.02 6.28
C SER A 16 14.85 -1.52 5.98
N LEU A 17 15.85 -0.83 6.53
CA LEU A 17 16.13 0.56 6.19
C LEU A 17 16.61 0.71 4.74
N GLU A 18 17.31 -0.29 4.22
CA GLU A 18 17.76 -0.34 2.83
C GLU A 18 16.55 -0.39 1.88
N ASP A 19 15.58 -1.24 2.19
CA ASP A 19 14.31 -1.32 1.46
C ASP A 19 13.57 0.03 1.45
N ALA A 20 13.49 0.68 2.62
CA ALA A 20 12.83 1.98 2.76
C ALA A 20 13.51 3.05 1.90
N THR A 21 14.84 3.02 1.84
CA THR A 21 15.65 3.90 1.00
C THR A 21 15.39 3.64 -0.48
N ALA A 22 15.43 2.39 -0.92
CA ALA A 22 15.13 2.01 -2.30
C ALA A 22 13.72 2.44 -2.74
N ILE A 23 12.72 2.25 -1.85
CA ILE A 23 11.35 2.70 -2.12
C ILE A 23 11.26 4.21 -2.23
N ARG A 24 11.85 4.96 -1.29
CA ARG A 24 11.84 6.43 -1.30
C ARG A 24 12.44 6.97 -2.60
N ASP A 25 13.60 6.44 -3.00
CA ASP A 25 14.30 6.91 -4.19
C ASP A 25 13.49 6.61 -5.46
N ARG A 26 12.80 5.47 -5.53
CA ARG A 26 11.89 5.15 -6.64
C ARG A 26 10.60 5.96 -6.63
N LEU A 27 10.09 6.32 -5.46
CA LEU A 27 8.87 7.12 -5.33
C LEU A 27 9.03 8.54 -5.87
N ALA A 28 10.26 9.08 -5.93
CA ALA A 28 10.53 10.41 -6.45
C ALA A 28 10.03 10.59 -7.90
N ASP A 29 10.13 9.54 -8.72
CA ASP A 29 9.72 9.56 -10.13
C ASP A 29 8.44 8.75 -10.41
N ALA A 30 7.85 8.14 -9.38
CA ALA A 30 6.71 7.25 -9.53
C ALA A 30 5.39 8.03 -9.73
N ARG A 31 4.76 7.83 -10.89
CA ARG A 31 3.42 8.36 -11.16
C ARG A 31 2.30 7.45 -10.64
N ASP A 32 2.51 6.15 -10.68
CA ASP A 32 1.54 5.12 -10.29
C ASP A 32 2.20 4.13 -9.33
N VAL A 33 1.55 3.88 -8.20
CA VAL A 33 2.04 3.00 -7.15
C VAL A 33 0.96 2.00 -6.76
N LEU A 34 1.30 0.72 -6.83
CA LEU A 34 0.47 -0.37 -6.35
C LEU A 34 1.04 -0.89 -5.03
N VAL A 35 0.22 -0.93 -3.99
CA VAL A 35 0.55 -1.54 -2.71
C VAL A 35 -0.24 -2.84 -2.58
N ILE A 36 0.47 -3.95 -2.37
CA ILE A 36 -0.11 -5.27 -2.18
C ILE A 36 -0.15 -5.57 -0.67
N GLY A 37 -1.35 -5.59 -0.11
CA GLY A 37 -1.62 -5.81 1.31
C GLY A 37 -2.14 -4.56 2.03
N GLY A 38 -3.33 -4.65 2.62
CA GLY A 38 -3.99 -3.66 3.47
C GLY A 38 -3.58 -3.76 4.94
N GLY A 39 -2.30 -4.00 5.17
CA GLY A 39 -1.62 -4.08 6.47
C GLY A 39 -1.24 -2.71 7.05
N PHE A 40 -0.66 -2.64 8.25
CA PHE A 40 -0.09 -1.39 8.80
C PHE A 40 0.94 -0.80 7.84
N ILE A 41 1.96 -1.60 7.50
CA ILE A 41 3.03 -1.22 6.58
C ILE A 41 2.46 -0.78 5.23
N GLY A 42 1.54 -1.57 4.66
CA GLY A 42 0.95 -1.25 3.36
C GLY A 42 0.20 0.08 3.36
N LEU A 43 -0.61 0.34 4.39
CA LEU A 43 -1.37 1.58 4.51
C LEU A 43 -0.47 2.80 4.76
N GLU A 44 0.58 2.66 5.56
CA GLU A 44 1.56 3.73 5.78
C GLU A 44 2.35 4.07 4.51
N VAL A 45 2.76 3.05 3.75
CA VAL A 45 3.40 3.23 2.43
C VAL A 45 2.44 3.88 1.45
N ALA A 46 1.18 3.44 1.41
CA ALA A 46 0.16 4.00 0.53
C ALA A 46 -0.08 5.49 0.83
N ALA A 47 -0.20 5.86 2.11
CA ALA A 47 -0.34 7.26 2.52
C ALA A 47 0.90 8.08 2.16
N THR A 48 2.09 7.53 2.37
CA THR A 48 3.36 8.22 2.05
C THR A 48 3.51 8.45 0.55
N ALA A 49 3.28 7.42 -0.27
CA ALA A 49 3.29 7.54 -1.72
C ALA A 49 2.23 8.54 -2.20
N ARG A 50 1.06 8.60 -1.55
CA ARG A 50 0.05 9.62 -1.88
C ARG A 50 0.51 11.03 -1.57
N ARG A 51 1.13 11.26 -0.41
CA ARG A 51 1.69 12.57 -0.05
C ARG A 51 2.82 13.00 -1.00
N SER A 52 3.54 12.05 -1.59
CA SER A 52 4.54 12.31 -2.65
C SER A 52 3.92 12.62 -4.02
N GLY A 53 2.58 12.64 -4.15
CA GLY A 53 1.88 13.03 -5.38
C GLY A 53 1.54 11.86 -6.32
N ALA A 54 1.95 10.63 -6.01
CA ALA A 54 1.65 9.48 -6.86
C ALA A 54 0.15 9.15 -6.86
N ARG A 55 -0.32 8.47 -7.91
CA ARG A 55 -1.62 7.79 -7.93
C ARG A 55 -1.47 6.42 -7.27
N VAL A 56 -2.18 6.20 -6.17
CA VAL A 56 -1.97 5.00 -5.34
C VAL A 56 -3.19 4.10 -5.38
N THR A 57 -2.95 2.80 -5.58
CA THR A 57 -3.94 1.73 -5.39
C THR A 57 -3.43 0.76 -4.31
N VAL A 58 -4.29 0.41 -3.37
CA VAL A 58 -4.08 -0.68 -2.40
C VAL A 58 -4.96 -1.85 -2.81
N VAL A 59 -4.36 -3.04 -2.89
CA VAL A 59 -5.05 -4.31 -3.09
C VAL A 59 -4.91 -5.14 -1.82
N GLU A 60 -6.03 -5.54 -1.24
CA GLU A 60 -6.09 -6.42 -0.08
C GLU A 60 -6.97 -7.63 -0.40
N ALA A 61 -6.44 -8.83 -0.21
CA ALA A 61 -7.14 -10.08 -0.48
C ALA A 61 -8.26 -10.37 0.53
N GLY A 62 -8.21 -9.76 1.71
CA GLY A 62 -9.28 -9.83 2.69
C GLY A 62 -10.47 -8.92 2.35
N PRO A 63 -11.64 -9.19 2.96
CA PRO A 63 -12.84 -8.37 2.76
C PRO A 63 -12.74 -6.97 3.41
N ARG A 64 -11.72 -6.72 4.23
CA ARG A 64 -11.49 -5.43 4.89
C ARG A 64 -10.01 -5.22 5.20
N LEU A 65 -9.60 -3.96 5.22
CA LEU A 65 -8.27 -3.55 5.68
C LEU A 65 -8.07 -3.96 7.14
N MET A 66 -6.84 -4.30 7.52
CA MET A 66 -6.47 -4.56 8.91
C MET A 66 -7.35 -5.62 9.62
N ALA A 67 -7.87 -6.59 8.88
CA ALA A 67 -8.83 -7.58 9.38
C ALA A 67 -8.36 -8.37 10.62
N ARG A 68 -7.05 -8.53 10.78
CA ARG A 68 -6.41 -9.27 11.89
C ARG A 68 -5.98 -8.38 13.07
N ALA A 69 -6.08 -7.06 12.93
CA ALA A 69 -5.51 -6.12 13.90
C ALA A 69 -6.56 -5.20 14.54
N VAL A 70 -7.66 -4.89 13.85
CA VAL A 70 -8.65 -3.91 14.32
C VAL A 70 -10.09 -4.38 14.15
N SER A 71 -11.01 -3.71 14.84
CA SER A 71 -12.45 -3.97 14.76
C SER A 71 -13.03 -3.60 13.37
N GLY A 72 -14.19 -4.15 13.03
CA GLY A 72 -14.89 -3.85 11.77
C GLY A 72 -15.11 -2.34 11.54
N PRO A 73 -15.63 -1.58 12.53
CA PRO A 73 -15.79 -0.14 12.43
C PRO A 73 -14.46 0.60 12.20
N MET A 74 -13.39 0.19 12.88
CA MET A 74 -12.06 0.80 12.69
C MET A 74 -11.51 0.51 11.28
N SER A 75 -11.67 -0.72 10.77
CA SER A 75 -11.33 -1.03 9.37
C SER A 75 -12.08 -0.15 8.38
N ALA A 76 -13.38 0.07 8.61
CA ALA A 76 -14.22 0.90 7.75
C ALA A 76 -13.77 2.37 7.79
N PHE A 77 -13.49 2.89 8.99
CA PHE A 77 -12.93 4.22 9.18
C PHE A 77 -11.62 4.41 8.42
N LEU A 78 -10.66 3.48 8.58
CA LEU A 78 -9.37 3.53 7.87
C LEU A 78 -9.57 3.48 6.35
N ALA A 79 -10.44 2.61 5.86
CA ALA A 79 -10.73 2.53 4.42
C ALA A 79 -11.35 3.82 3.89
N GLY A 80 -12.26 4.45 4.63
CA GLY A 80 -12.83 5.76 4.31
C GLY A 80 -11.76 6.83 4.26
N HIS A 81 -10.95 6.94 5.32
CA HIS A 81 -9.87 7.91 5.42
C HIS A 81 -8.88 7.82 4.25
N HIS A 82 -8.42 6.61 3.90
CA HIS A 82 -7.53 6.44 2.75
C HIS A 82 -8.18 6.85 1.42
N ARG A 83 -9.46 6.53 1.22
CA ARG A 83 -10.21 6.94 0.02
C ARG A 83 -10.39 8.45 -0.07
N GLU A 84 -10.65 9.12 1.04
CA GLU A 84 -10.73 10.59 1.12
C GLU A 84 -9.39 11.25 0.75
N GLN A 85 -8.27 10.63 1.14
CA GLN A 85 -6.91 11.03 0.70
C GLN A 85 -6.60 10.62 -0.75
N GLY A 86 -7.59 10.12 -1.49
CA GLY A 86 -7.50 9.77 -2.90
C GLY A 86 -6.75 8.46 -3.18
N VAL A 87 -6.64 7.55 -2.21
CA VAL A 87 -6.15 6.18 -2.42
C VAL A 87 -7.29 5.32 -2.96
N ARG A 88 -7.06 4.61 -4.06
CA ARG A 88 -7.99 3.58 -4.52
C ARG A 88 -7.81 2.32 -3.68
N VAL A 89 -8.86 1.85 -3.01
CA VAL A 89 -8.81 0.63 -2.17
C VAL A 89 -9.64 -0.47 -2.81
N LEU A 90 -8.98 -1.57 -3.17
CA LEU A 90 -9.57 -2.79 -3.72
C LEU A 90 -9.50 -3.89 -2.66
N LEU A 91 -10.66 -4.44 -2.32
CA LEU A 91 -10.83 -5.50 -1.32
C LEU A 91 -11.40 -6.74 -2.02
N GLY A 92 -11.07 -7.93 -1.51
CA GLY A 92 -11.61 -9.21 -2.00
C GLY A 92 -10.54 -10.19 -2.46
#